data_AF-A0A929JSG7-F1
#
_entry.id   AF-A0A929JSG7-F1
#
_cell.length_a   1.000
_cell.length_b   1.000
_cell.length_c   1.000
_cell.angle_alpha   90.00
_cell.angle_beta   90.00
_cell.angle_gamma   90.00
#
_symmetry.space_group_name_H-M   'P 1'
#
loop_
_entity.id
_entity.type
_entity.pdbx_description
1 polymer ?
#
loop_
_entity_poly.entity_id
_entity_poly.type
_entity_poly.pdbx_seq_one_letter_code
_entity_poly.pdbx_strand_id
1 'polypeptide(L)'
;MQTLLTEKDVRFVVDKRGHKRAVQISYKKYIELQEELERYAYFESPEVQERIRKSDEDLGAGRYARFSGKKIDKALEWLND
;
A
#
# COMPACT_ATOMS: atom_id res chain seq x y z
N MET A 1 -4.40 -11.63 -1.54
CA MET A 1 -3.21 -10.88 -1.99
C MET A 1 -3.08 -11.05 -3.49
N GLN A 2 -3.07 -9.95 -4.23
CA GLN A 2 -2.76 -9.98 -5.66
C GLN A 2 -1.24 -10.12 -5.80
N THR A 3 -0.77 -11.10 -6.58
CA THR A 3 0.67 -11.33 -6.76
C THR A 3 1.24 -10.26 -7.70
N LEU A 4 2.16 -9.42 -7.20
CA LEU A 4 2.75 -8.29 -7.95
C LEU A 4 3.68 -8.73 -9.10
N LEU A 5 4.36 -9.86 -8.93
CA LEU A 5 5.25 -10.46 -9.91
C LEU A 5 4.86 -11.91 -10.17
N THR A 6 4.76 -12.26 -11.45
CA THR A 6 4.66 -13.64 -11.91
C THR A 6 5.95 -14.06 -12.63
N GLU A 7 6.12 -15.35 -12.90
CA GLU A 7 7.28 -15.86 -13.65
C GLU A 7 7.42 -15.21 -15.04
N LYS A 8 6.32 -14.70 -15.61
CA LYS A 8 6.32 -14.00 -16.91
C LYS A 8 6.88 -12.59 -16.83
N ASP A 9 6.86 -11.97 -15.65
CA ASP A 9 7.32 -10.61 -15.43
C ASP A 9 8.83 -10.52 -15.17
N VAL A 10 9.47 -11.67 -14.93
CA VAL A 10 10.83 -11.77 -14.41
C VAL A 10 11.69 -12.60 -15.34
N ARG A 11 12.79 -12.01 -15.81
CA ARG A 11 13.87 -12.74 -16.48
C ARG A 11 15.09 -12.77 -15.58
N PHE A 12 15.56 -13.97 -15.26
CA PHE A 12 16.82 -14.14 -14.54
C PHE A 12 18.00 -14.08 -15.51
N VAL A 13 19.00 -13.27 -15.19
CA VAL A 13 20.31 -13.30 -15.85
C VAL A 13 21.21 -14.23 -15.04
N VAL A 14 21.71 -15.28 -15.70
CA VAL A 14 22.56 -16.30 -15.08
C VAL A 14 24.02 -16.14 -15.54
N ASP A 15 24.97 -16.50 -14.68
CA ASP A 15 26.39 -16.55 -15.05
C ASP A 15 26.75 -17.85 -15.80
N LYS A 16 28.03 -17.95 -16.20
CA LYS A 16 28.55 -19.12 -16.94
C LYS A 16 28.45 -20.45 -16.17
N ARG A 17 28.21 -20.41 -14.86
CA ARG A 17 28.02 -21.59 -13.99
C ARG A 17 26.53 -21.87 -13.72
N GLY A 18 25.63 -21.09 -14.32
CA GLY A 18 24.18 -21.21 -14.13
C GLY A 18 23.65 -20.50 -12.87
N HIS A 19 24.48 -19.76 -12.14
CA HIS A 19 24.01 -19.04 -10.95
C HIS A 19 23.29 -17.75 -11.34
N LYS A 20 22.13 -17.50 -10.72
CA LYS A 20 21.35 -16.27 -10.90
C LYS A 20 22.13 -15.07 -10.35
N ARG A 21 22.36 -14.05 -11.18
CA ARG A 21 23.13 -12.84 -10.82
C ARG A 21 22.32 -11.57 -10.85
N ALA A 22 21.35 -11.47 -11.75
CA ALA A 22 20.48 -10.32 -11.83
C ALA A 22 19.05 -10.74 -12.18
N VAL A 23 18.14 -9.84 -11.86
CA VAL A 23 16.72 -9.94 -12.13
C VAL A 23 16.38 -8.80 -13.06
N GLN A 24 15.84 -9.12 -14.22
CA GLN A 24 15.34 -8.15 -15.18
C GLN A 24 13.82 -8.17 -15.14
N ILE A 25 13.24 -7.00 -14.97
CA ILE A 25 11.79 -6.76 -15.00
C ILE A 25 11.50 -5.64 -16.00
N SER A 26 10.26 -5.54 -16.47
CA SER A 26 9.85 -4.38 -17.25
C SER A 26 9.89 -3.12 -16.39
N TYR A 27 10.19 -1.97 -17.00
CA TYR A 27 10.18 -0.69 -16.29
C TYR A 27 8.80 -0.38 -15.68
N LYS A 28 7.72 -0.74 -16.37
CA LYS A 28 6.35 -0.63 -15.83
C LYS A 28 6.20 -1.41 -14.53
N LYS A 29 6.66 -2.66 -14.50
CA LYS A 29 6.62 -3.49 -13.28
C LYS A 29 7.50 -2.94 -12.16
N TYR A 30 8.64 -2.34 -12.50
CA TYR A 30 9.47 -1.65 -11.53
C TYR A 30 8.72 -0.49 -10.85
N ILE A 31 8.02 0.36 -11.61
CA ILE A 31 7.22 1.46 -11.05
C ILE A 31 6.10 0.94 -10.16
N GLU A 32 5.33 -0.07 -10.62
CA GLU A 32 4.27 -0.69 -9.81
C GLU A 32 4.81 -1.21 -8.46
N LEU A 33 6.01 -1.80 -8.46
CA LEU A 33 6.66 -2.27 -7.23
C LEU A 33 7.14 -1.11 -6.34
N GLN A 34 7.66 -0.03 -6.90
CA GLN A 34 8.08 1.14 -6.13
C GLN A 34 6.88 1.79 -5.42
N GLU A 35 5.78 2.03 -6.14
CA GLU A 35 4.56 2.60 -5.55
C GLU A 35 4.02 1.72 -4.42
N GLU A 36 4.08 0.39 -4.58
CA GLU A 36 3.63 -0.52 -3.55
C GLU A 36 4.55 -0.55 -2.33
N LEU A 37 5.87 -0.46 -2.54
CA LEU A 37 6.84 -0.33 -1.45
C LEU A 37 6.66 0.98 -0.68
N GLU A 38 6.37 2.08 -1.37
CA GLU A 38 6.09 3.38 -0.74
C GLU A 38 4.78 3.33 0.07
N ARG A 39 3.72 2.76 -0.50
CA ARG A 39 2.47 2.50 0.23
C ARG A 39 2.72 1.66 1.47
N TYR A 40 3.44 0.55 1.32
CA TYR A 40 3.80 -0.32 2.44
C TYR A 40 4.58 0.43 3.51
N ALA A 41 5.62 1.18 3.13
CA ALA A 41 6.43 1.97 4.06
C ALA A 41 5.60 3.02 4.81
N TYR A 42 4.65 3.68 4.13
CA TYR A 42 3.71 4.61 4.77
C TYR A 42 2.84 3.88 5.81
N PHE A 43 2.21 2.77 5.44
CA PHE A 43 1.34 2.03 6.33
C PHE A 43 2.07 1.39 7.51
N GLU A 44 3.31 0.93 7.34
CA GLU A 44 4.15 0.37 8.40
C GLU A 44 4.77 1.43 9.31
N SER A 45 4.68 2.72 8.97
CA SER A 45 5.23 3.76 9.83
C SER A 45 4.56 3.74 11.22
N PRO A 46 5.33 3.92 12.32
CA PRO A 46 4.78 3.86 13.67
C PRO A 46 3.60 4.82 13.90
N GLU A 47 3.66 6.00 13.26
CA GLU A 47 2.59 7.00 13.33
C GLU A 47 1.30 6.49 12.69
N VAL A 48 1.37 5.91 11.49
CA VAL A 48 0.19 5.41 10.78
C VAL A 48 -0.36 4.17 11.48
N GLN A 49 0.49 3.26 11.95
CA GLN A 49 0.07 2.10 12.75
C GLN A 49 -0.68 2.54 14.01
N GLU A 50 -0.19 3.56 14.73
CA GLU A 50 -0.87 4.10 15.91
C GLU A 50 -2.22 4.75 15.55
N ARG A 51 -2.31 5.44 14.41
CA ARG A 51 -3.57 6.00 13.92
C ARG A 51 -4.59 4.92 13.57
N ILE A 52 -4.16 3.85 12.91
CA ILE A 52 -5.01 2.69 12.61
C ILE A 52 -5.51 2.07 13.91
N ARG A 53 -4.61 1.82 14.87
CA ARG A 53 -4.96 1.26 16.19
C ARG A 53 -6.02 2.09 16.91
N LYS A 54 -5.85 3.41 16.97
CA LYS A 54 -6.85 4.33 17.56
C LYS A 54 -8.18 4.29 16.82
N SER A 55 -8.14 4.25 15.49
CA SER A 55 -9.35 4.15 14.67
C SER A 55 -10.12 2.85 14.97
N ASP A 56 -9.43 1.73 15.14
CA ASP A 56 -10.05 0.44 15.49
C ASP A 56 -10.68 0.49 16.89
N GLU A 57 -10.00 1.12 17.85
CA GLU A 57 -10.57 1.36 19.19
C GLU A 57 -11.82 2.25 19.15
N ASP A 58 -11.82 3.30 18.34
CA ASP A 58 -12.97 4.19 18.15
C ASP A 58 -14.15 3.44 17.52
N LEU A 59 -13.89 2.61 16.51
CA LEU A 59 -14.91 1.77 15.88
C LEU A 59 -15.51 0.77 16.89
N GLY A 60 -14.66 0.08 17.66
CA GLY A 60 -15.09 -0.87 18.69
C GLY A 60 -15.90 -0.22 19.81
N ALA A 61 -15.57 1.02 20.16
CA ALA A 61 -16.28 1.79 21.18
C ALA A 61 -17.51 2.56 20.66
N GLY A 62 -17.81 2.49 19.36
CA GLY A 62 -18.92 3.22 18.75
C GLY A 62 -18.68 4.73 18.60
N ARG A 63 -17.43 5.19 18.72
CA ARG A 63 -17.02 6.60 18.55
C ARG A 63 -16.81 6.93 17.06
N TYR A 64 -17.86 6.73 16.27
CA TYR A 64 -17.84 7.05 14.83
C TYR A 64 -19.15 7.69 14.40
N ALA A 65 -19.08 8.52 13.35
CA ALA A 65 -20.26 9.10 12.71
C ALA A 65 -20.49 8.44 11.34
N ARG A 66 -21.75 8.16 11.02
CA ARG A 66 -22.14 7.62 9.71
C ARG A 66 -22.70 8.73 8.84
N PHE A 67 -22.13 8.86 7.65
CA PHE A 67 -22.57 9.81 6.65
C PHE A 67 -23.01 9.08 5.37
N SER A 68 -23.99 9.64 4.67
CA SER A 68 -24.31 9.21 3.31
C SER A 68 -23.24 9.74 2.36
N GLY A 69 -22.83 8.94 1.36
CA GLY A 69 -21.85 9.37 0.36
C GLY A 69 -22.22 10.68 -0.36
N LYS A 70 -23.52 11.00 -0.51
CA LYS A 70 -24.00 12.27 -1.09
C LYS A 70 -23.74 13.50 -0.20
N LYS A 71 -23.33 13.29 1.05
CA LYS A 71 -23.08 14.35 2.04
C LYS A 71 -21.63 14.34 2.53
N ILE A 72 -20.74 13.61 1.85
CA ILE A 72 -19.36 13.45 2.30
C ILE A 72 -18.63 14.79 2.31
N ASP A 73 -18.81 15.64 1.30
CA ASP A 73 -18.18 16.96 1.22
C ASP A 73 -18.51 17.82 2.45
N LYS A 74 -19.80 17.91 2.79
CA LYS A 74 -20.27 18.60 4.00
C LYS A 74 -19.72 17.97 5.29
N ALA A 75 -19.57 16.65 5.28
CA ALA A 75 -18.98 15.91 6.39
C ALA A 75 -17.45 15.99 6.45
N LEU A 76 -16.78 16.63 5.49
CA LEU A 76 -15.33 16.87 5.52
C LEU A 76 -14.99 18.36 5.76
N GLU A 77 -15.98 19.26 5.75
CA GLU A 77 -15.80 20.69 6.03
C GLU A 77 -15.08 20.94 7.36
N TRP A 78 -15.35 20.13 8.40
CA TRP A 78 -14.71 20.25 9.72
C TRP A 78 -13.25 19.81 9.79
N LEU A 79 -12.69 19.19 8.73
CA LEU A 79 -11.27 18.80 8.67
C LEU A 79 -10.36 19.93 8.17
N ASN A 80 -10.93 21.03 7.67
CA ASN A 80 -10.18 22.17 7.12
C ASN A 80 -10.14 23.40 8.04
N ASP A 81 -10.74 23.33 9.24
CA ASP A 81 -10.62 24.33 10.32
C ASP A 81 -9.60 23.87 11.38
#